data_AF-A0A2D6NYN1-F1
#
_entry.id   AF-A0A2D6NYN1-F1
#
_cell.length_a   1.000
_cell.length_b   1.000
_cell.length_c   1.000
_cell.angle_alpha   90.00
_cell.angle_beta   90.00
_cell.angle_gamma   90.00
#
_symmetry.space_group_name_H-M   'P 1'
#
loop_
_entity.id
_entity.type
_entity.pdbx_description
1 polymer ?
#
loop_
_entity_poly.entity_id
_entity_poly.type
_entity_poly.pdbx_seq_one_letter_code
_entity_poly.pdbx_strand_id
1 'polypeptide(L)'
;MNKKGEVTTAGNVATLIAIIALFMIVYLLLLPAEDRENLLYGNESRPRLNGGDFEEGILFSEFVGKLIPGETPEIITHDIANTNLFTKEESGLVTLSDSVLITRSLFGSQDKSLFFNVDNPNDFLKAEIYMIVDSGSGNLIMKLNGNEFYNKEVKSGQVKAEVPLAYLSENNDLELSIGGFGSKSYQLRNVKLRKQTEVKNRVARRTFSIADEEKSRMDRAVMRYSVFCNRNEDKTLKMFLNDKVLFTDVPFCNLKEEVIEIAPHYFDNGVNNLDFETEGDYVVEGIRIKTFGGKEETPDYFFSLSDEDYKDVRRGILDVIAVFEFSVLGDRKAFTIEINDNDIDVDTTDDLFLFVLNDYIEQENLIRLDAKNSFEILEFKIALE
;
A
#
# COMPACT_ATOMS: atom_id res chain seq x y z
N MET A 1 68.20 47.12 16.66
CA MET A 1 68.14 47.18 18.14
C MET A 1 66.73 46.86 18.58
N ASN A 2 66.64 45.93 19.55
CA ASN A 2 65.55 45.66 20.49
C ASN A 2 64.21 45.04 20.03
N LYS A 3 64.16 43.70 20.22
CA LYS A 3 63.03 42.90 20.71
C LYS A 3 62.48 43.40 22.07
N LYS A 4 61.18 43.23 22.30
CA LYS A 4 60.45 42.80 23.54
C LYS A 4 58.96 43.20 23.40
N GLY A 5 57.94 42.43 23.76
CA GLY A 5 57.87 41.12 24.40
C GLY A 5 56.54 40.45 24.06
N GLU A 6 56.61 39.17 23.75
CA GLU A 6 55.48 38.28 23.48
C GLU A 6 55.09 37.62 24.80
N VAL A 7 53.86 37.85 25.26
CA VAL A 7 53.36 37.29 26.51
C VAL A 7 52.74 35.93 26.20
N THR A 8 53.49 34.87 26.51
CA THR A 8 53.04 33.48 26.56
C THR A 8 52.15 33.28 27.80
N THR A 9 50.87 33.66 27.75
CA THR A 9 49.90 33.34 28.83
C THR A 9 48.50 32.94 28.34
N ALA A 10 48.27 32.77 27.03
CA ALA A 10 46.97 32.31 26.53
C ALA A 10 46.78 30.78 26.66
N GLY A 11 47.86 29.99 26.51
CA GLY A 11 47.79 28.51 26.54
C GLY A 11 47.40 27.93 27.91
N ASN A 12 47.96 28.46 28.99
CA ASN A 12 47.74 27.91 30.34
C ASN A 12 46.32 28.19 30.88
N VAL A 13 45.68 29.27 30.43
CA VAL A 13 44.30 29.61 30.85
C VAL A 13 43.29 28.70 30.15
N ALA A 14 43.47 28.43 28.85
CA ALA A 14 42.59 27.54 28.11
C ALA A 14 42.61 26.11 28.65
N THR A 15 43.81 25.59 29.01
CA THR A 15 43.93 24.25 29.61
C THR A 15 43.25 24.18 30.99
N LEU A 16 43.36 25.24 31.81
CA LEU A 16 42.69 25.30 33.11
C LEU A 16 41.16 25.29 32.97
N ILE A 17 40.61 26.06 32.04
CA ILE A 17 39.15 26.12 31.79
C ILE A 17 38.63 24.76 31.31
N ALA A 18 39.35 24.09 30.41
CA ALA A 18 38.96 22.76 29.93
C ALA A 18 38.95 21.71 31.05
N ILE A 19 39.93 21.77 31.97
CA ILE A 19 39.98 20.88 33.14
C ILE A 19 38.81 21.16 34.08
N ILE A 20 38.50 22.44 34.37
CA ILE A 20 37.37 22.81 35.22
C ILE A 20 36.04 22.34 34.60
N ALA A 21 35.84 22.52 33.30
CA ALA A 21 34.64 22.05 32.60
C ALA A 21 34.49 20.53 32.67
N LEU A 22 35.58 19.78 32.50
CA LEU A 22 35.57 18.32 32.64
C LEU A 22 35.17 17.89 34.06
N PHE A 23 35.72 18.54 35.09
CA PHE A 23 35.36 18.25 36.48
C PHE A 23 33.90 18.62 36.79
N MET A 24 33.35 19.68 36.21
CA MET A 24 31.93 20.02 36.36
C MET A 24 31.01 18.96 35.73
N ILE A 25 31.36 18.41 34.57
CA ILE A 25 30.56 17.34 33.93
C ILE A 25 30.58 16.06 34.78
N VAL A 26 31.76 15.68 35.29
CA VAL A 26 31.89 14.51 36.16
C VAL A 26 31.14 14.72 37.48
N TYR A 27 31.18 15.93 38.03
CA TYR A 27 30.42 16.30 39.23
C TYR A 27 28.89 16.19 39.00
N LEU A 28 28.38 16.67 37.86
CA LEU A 28 26.96 16.54 37.48
C LEU A 28 26.50 15.09 37.26
N LEU A 29 27.39 14.20 36.80
CA LEU A 29 27.08 12.78 36.62
C LEU A 29 27.04 12.00 37.94
N LEU A 30 27.83 12.42 38.93
CA LEU A 30 27.93 11.76 40.24
C LEU A 30 26.89 12.28 41.26
N LEU A 31 26.23 13.39 40.97
CA LEU A 31 25.13 13.89 41.78
C LEU A 31 23.91 12.94 41.70
N PRO A 32 23.29 12.61 42.84
CA PRO A 32 21.97 11.98 42.88
C PRO A 32 20.96 12.76 42.02
N ALA A 33 19.97 12.06 41.46
CA ALA A 33 19.02 12.68 40.53
C ALA A 33 18.31 13.90 41.14
N GLU A 34 17.89 13.82 42.41
CA GLU A 34 17.21 14.90 43.14
C GLU A 34 18.07 16.16 43.30
N ASP A 35 19.36 16.02 43.63
CA ASP A 35 20.26 17.16 43.82
C ASP A 35 20.64 17.81 42.48
N ARG A 36 20.71 17.02 41.40
CA ARG A 36 20.97 17.51 40.04
C ARG A 36 19.80 18.33 39.50
N GLU A 37 18.58 17.91 39.79
CA GLU A 37 17.35 18.62 39.41
C GLU A 37 17.26 19.98 40.12
N ASN A 38 17.54 20.02 41.43
CA ASN A 38 17.61 21.25 42.21
C ASN A 38 18.69 22.25 41.73
N LEU A 39 19.78 21.77 41.10
CA LEU A 39 20.84 22.62 40.56
C LEU A 39 20.56 23.11 39.13
N LEU A 40 19.84 22.35 38.32
CA LEU A 40 19.53 22.68 36.92
C LEU A 40 18.28 23.53 36.76
N TYR A 41 17.27 23.30 37.60
CA TYR A 41 15.98 24.02 37.60
C TYR A 41 15.86 24.99 38.78
N GLY A 42 17.01 25.34 39.38
CA GLY A 42 17.10 25.93 40.71
C GLY A 42 16.09 27.05 40.95
N ASN A 43 15.49 27.04 42.16
CA ASN A 43 14.59 28.01 42.78
C ASN A 43 14.63 29.41 42.12
N GLU A 44 14.07 29.53 40.92
CA GLU A 44 13.57 30.80 40.44
C GLU A 44 12.47 31.18 41.42
N SER A 45 12.50 32.44 41.82
CA SER A 45 11.67 32.99 42.88
C SER A 45 10.19 32.89 42.48
N ARG A 46 9.59 31.72 42.68
CA ARG A 46 8.16 31.52 42.75
C ARG A 46 7.64 32.54 43.77
N PRO A 47 6.57 33.29 43.48
CA PRO A 47 5.91 34.05 44.52
C PRO A 47 5.60 33.06 45.65
N ARG A 48 6.18 33.31 46.82
CA ARG A 48 5.89 32.55 48.03
C ARG A 48 4.41 32.74 48.33
N LEU A 49 3.57 31.81 47.85
CA LEU A 49 2.33 31.48 48.54
C LEU A 49 2.75 31.06 49.94
N ASN A 50 2.20 31.74 50.94
CA ASN A 50 2.52 31.48 52.33
C ASN A 50 2.30 30.01 52.63
N GLY A 51 3.39 29.31 52.98
CA GLY A 51 3.35 27.92 53.39
C GLY A 51 2.49 27.74 54.64
N GLY A 52 1.31 27.16 54.44
CA GLY A 52 0.75 26.15 55.32
C GLY A 52 0.96 24.78 54.68
N ASP A 53 1.20 23.76 55.49
CA ASP A 53 1.10 22.35 55.07
C ASP A 53 -0.23 22.14 54.32
N PHE A 54 -0.17 21.86 53.01
CA PHE A 54 -1.31 21.47 52.17
C PHE A 54 -1.13 20.02 51.68
N GLU A 55 -0.87 19.10 52.61
CA GLU A 55 -1.07 17.66 52.34
C GLU A 55 -2.46 17.17 52.78
N GLU A 56 -3.21 17.92 53.60
CA GLU A 56 -4.64 17.69 53.83
C GLU A 56 -5.45 18.35 52.71
N GLY A 57 -6.20 17.55 51.93
CA GLY A 57 -7.15 18.06 50.92
C GLY A 57 -6.87 17.67 49.47
N ILE A 58 -5.82 16.90 49.16
CA ILE A 58 -5.56 16.43 47.78
C ILE A 58 -6.46 15.22 47.47
N LEU A 59 -7.29 15.33 46.44
CA LEU A 59 -8.19 14.26 45.99
C LEU A 59 -7.58 13.41 44.87
N PHE A 60 -6.74 14.03 44.03
CA PHE A 60 -6.11 13.40 42.87
C PHE A 60 -4.82 14.17 42.51
N SER A 61 -3.76 13.47 42.08
CA SER A 61 -2.54 14.06 41.53
C SER A 61 -1.87 13.05 40.58
N GLU A 62 -1.62 13.44 39.33
CA GLU A 62 -0.93 12.60 38.36
C GLU A 62 -0.06 13.40 37.38
N PHE A 63 1.03 12.79 36.94
CA PHE A 63 1.87 13.28 35.84
C PHE A 63 1.22 12.90 34.51
N VAL A 64 0.58 13.85 33.85
CA VAL A 64 -0.13 13.63 32.57
C VAL A 64 0.84 13.52 31.40
N GLY A 65 1.90 14.34 31.39
CA GLY A 65 2.86 14.39 30.30
C GLY A 65 2.34 15.14 29.08
N LYS A 66 2.80 14.74 27.89
CA LYS A 66 2.53 15.45 26.64
C LYS A 66 1.13 15.12 26.12
N LEU A 67 0.26 16.14 26.08
CA LEU A 67 -0.99 16.07 25.33
C LEU A 67 -0.77 16.54 23.89
N ILE A 68 -1.35 15.78 22.97
CA ILE A 68 -1.42 16.13 21.55
C ILE A 68 -2.88 16.20 21.13
N PRO A 69 -3.23 17.07 20.17
CA PRO A 69 -4.61 17.15 19.72
C PRO A 69 -5.09 15.79 19.26
N GLY A 70 -6.29 15.37 19.69
CA GLY A 70 -6.90 14.13 19.23
C GLY A 70 -6.89 14.12 17.70
N GLU A 71 -5.97 13.35 17.11
CA GLU A 71 -5.63 13.53 15.71
C GLU A 71 -6.89 13.29 14.86
N THR A 72 -7.06 14.09 13.81
CA THR A 72 -7.91 13.67 12.70
C THR A 72 -7.46 12.26 12.30
N PRO A 73 -8.38 11.28 12.18
CA PRO A 73 -8.00 9.88 11.94
C PRO A 73 -6.96 9.83 10.82
N GLU A 74 -5.79 9.25 11.09
CA GLU A 74 -4.68 9.26 10.14
C GLU A 74 -5.16 8.55 8.86
N ILE A 75 -5.34 9.32 7.78
CA ILE A 75 -5.77 8.77 6.48
C ILE A 75 -4.53 8.58 5.62
N ILE A 76 -4.06 7.34 5.52
CA ILE A 76 -2.97 6.98 4.62
C ILE A 76 -3.57 6.47 3.32
N THR A 77 -3.04 6.93 2.18
CA THR A 77 -3.48 6.51 0.84
C THR A 77 -2.35 5.83 0.11
N HIS A 78 -2.63 4.62 -0.37
CA HIS A 78 -1.73 3.81 -1.19
C HIS A 78 -2.26 3.80 -2.63
N ASP A 79 -1.53 4.42 -3.54
CA ASP A 79 -1.82 4.38 -4.98
C ASP A 79 -1.22 3.11 -5.60
N ILE A 80 -2.05 2.30 -6.24
CA ILE A 80 -1.65 1.03 -6.85
C ILE A 80 -1.68 1.17 -8.37
N ALA A 81 -0.66 0.60 -9.03
CA ALA A 81 -0.57 0.66 -10.49
C ALA A 81 -1.73 -0.07 -11.18
N ASN A 82 -2.24 0.52 -12.26
CA ASN A 82 -3.30 -0.03 -13.10
C ASN A 82 -2.98 -1.45 -13.60
N THR A 83 -4.02 -2.22 -13.91
CA THR A 83 -3.93 -3.59 -14.41
C THR A 83 -4.72 -3.73 -15.70
N ASN A 84 -4.15 -4.39 -16.69
CA ASN A 84 -4.82 -4.73 -17.94
C ASN A 84 -4.84 -6.26 -18.08
N LEU A 85 -6.02 -6.84 -17.93
CA LEU A 85 -6.29 -8.25 -18.10
C LEU A 85 -6.92 -8.44 -19.47
N PHE A 86 -6.36 -9.32 -20.29
CA PHE A 86 -6.84 -9.50 -21.65
C PHE A 86 -6.55 -10.89 -22.19
N THR A 87 -7.36 -11.27 -23.17
CA THR A 87 -7.19 -12.42 -24.04
C THR A 87 -7.23 -11.91 -25.48
N LYS A 88 -6.08 -11.92 -26.16
CA LYS A 88 -5.95 -11.40 -27.52
C LYS A 88 -5.55 -12.51 -28.48
N GLU A 89 -6.27 -12.61 -29.58
CA GLU A 89 -5.87 -13.45 -30.70
C GLU A 89 -4.82 -12.72 -31.55
N GLU A 90 -3.68 -13.36 -31.76
CA GLU A 90 -2.62 -12.85 -32.61
C GLU A 90 -2.42 -13.74 -33.82
N SER A 91 -2.29 -13.13 -35.00
CA SER A 91 -2.00 -13.84 -36.25
C SER A 91 -0.55 -13.65 -36.63
N GLY A 92 0.17 -14.76 -36.79
CA GLY A 92 1.54 -14.80 -37.29
C GLY A 92 1.64 -15.45 -38.67
N LEU A 93 2.63 -15.03 -39.45
CA LEU A 93 3.01 -15.69 -40.70
C LEU A 93 4.46 -16.13 -40.60
N VAL A 94 4.72 -17.41 -40.87
CA VAL A 94 6.06 -17.99 -40.93
C VAL A 94 6.30 -18.44 -42.37
N THR A 95 7.33 -17.89 -43.02
CA THR A 95 7.71 -18.35 -44.36
C THR A 95 8.46 -19.67 -44.26
N LEU A 96 7.94 -20.71 -44.91
CA LEU A 96 8.55 -22.04 -44.98
C LEU A 96 9.45 -22.17 -46.21
N SER A 97 9.02 -21.60 -47.34
CA SER A 97 9.82 -21.51 -48.56
C SER A 97 9.27 -20.44 -49.51
N ASP A 98 10.15 -19.71 -50.18
CA ASP A 98 9.77 -18.73 -51.20
C ASP A 98 9.30 -19.39 -52.50
N SER A 99 9.90 -20.53 -52.86
CA SER A 99 9.52 -21.30 -54.05
C SER A 99 9.81 -22.79 -53.89
N VAL A 100 8.89 -23.61 -54.40
CA VAL A 100 9.01 -25.07 -54.42
C VAL A 100 8.56 -25.59 -55.77
N LEU A 101 9.39 -26.43 -56.41
CA LEU A 101 9.02 -27.21 -57.57
C LEU A 101 8.93 -28.68 -57.16
N ILE A 102 7.76 -29.27 -57.34
CA ILE A 102 7.55 -30.71 -57.17
C ILE A 102 7.12 -31.31 -58.50
N THR A 103 7.63 -32.51 -58.81
CA THR A 103 7.36 -33.19 -60.08
C THR A 103 7.05 -34.66 -59.85
N ARG A 104 6.23 -35.25 -60.72
CA ARG A 104 5.95 -36.68 -60.74
C ARG A 104 5.94 -37.16 -62.17
N SER A 105 6.64 -38.27 -62.42
CA SER A 105 6.72 -38.91 -63.73
C SER A 105 6.57 -40.43 -63.57
N LEU A 106 6.57 -41.15 -64.69
CA LEU A 106 6.57 -42.62 -64.68
C LEU A 106 7.86 -43.22 -64.09
N PHE A 107 8.96 -42.44 -64.05
CA PHE A 107 10.27 -42.90 -63.61
C PHE A 107 10.61 -42.47 -62.18
N GLY A 108 9.79 -41.63 -61.54
CA GLY A 108 10.02 -41.18 -60.17
C GLY A 108 9.19 -39.95 -59.79
N SER A 109 9.18 -39.65 -58.49
CA SER A 109 8.67 -38.40 -57.91
C SER A 109 9.80 -37.59 -57.30
N GLN A 110 9.65 -36.27 -57.33
CA GLN A 110 10.46 -35.32 -56.61
C GLN A 110 9.54 -34.58 -55.64
N ASP A 111 9.31 -35.22 -54.51
CA ASP A 111 8.54 -34.68 -53.40
C ASP A 111 9.42 -33.72 -52.58
N LYS A 112 8.81 -32.80 -51.83
CA LYS A 112 9.54 -31.80 -51.04
C LYS A 112 9.09 -31.79 -49.59
N SER A 113 10.04 -32.02 -48.68
CA SER A 113 9.89 -31.81 -47.23
C SER A 113 10.37 -30.41 -46.84
N LEU A 114 9.58 -29.74 -46.01
CA LEU A 114 9.88 -28.43 -45.41
C LEU A 114 9.78 -28.56 -43.89
N PHE A 115 10.90 -28.36 -43.20
CA PHE A 115 10.97 -28.47 -41.74
C PHE A 115 10.74 -27.13 -41.07
N PHE A 116 9.95 -27.10 -40.00
CA PHE A 116 9.74 -25.90 -39.20
C PHE A 116 9.44 -26.22 -37.74
N ASN A 117 9.79 -25.29 -36.85
CA ASN A 117 9.60 -25.43 -35.42
C ASN A 117 8.51 -24.49 -34.91
N VAL A 118 7.83 -24.91 -33.85
CA VAL A 118 6.84 -24.12 -33.12
C VAL A 118 7.05 -24.32 -31.62
N ASP A 119 7.07 -23.24 -30.84
CA ASP A 119 7.46 -23.31 -29.43
C ASP A 119 6.43 -24.01 -28.54
N ASN A 120 5.14 -23.72 -28.77
CA ASN A 120 4.03 -24.35 -28.04
C ASN A 120 2.84 -24.59 -28.98
N PRO A 121 2.72 -25.78 -29.59
CA PRO A 121 1.60 -26.12 -30.48
C PRO A 121 0.22 -25.99 -29.82
N ASN A 122 0.13 -26.17 -28.50
CA ASN A 122 -1.14 -26.18 -27.77
C ASN A 122 -1.77 -24.78 -27.66
N ASP A 123 -0.99 -23.72 -27.87
CA ASP A 123 -1.47 -22.33 -27.82
C ASP A 123 -2.11 -21.88 -29.14
N PHE A 124 -2.11 -22.74 -30.16
CA PHE A 124 -2.64 -22.44 -31.49
C PHE A 124 -4.16 -22.63 -31.48
N LEU A 125 -4.89 -21.55 -31.79
CA LEU A 125 -6.33 -21.61 -32.06
C LEU A 125 -6.59 -22.13 -33.48
N LYS A 126 -5.70 -21.77 -34.43
CA LYS A 126 -5.80 -22.15 -35.83
C LYS A 126 -4.44 -22.19 -36.51
N ALA A 127 -4.27 -23.13 -37.44
CA ALA A 127 -3.13 -23.20 -38.33
C ALA A 127 -3.59 -23.42 -39.78
N GLU A 128 -2.98 -22.71 -40.72
CA GLU A 128 -3.24 -22.83 -42.15
C GLU A 128 -1.92 -22.80 -42.92
N ILE A 129 -1.75 -23.71 -43.89
CA ILE A 129 -0.74 -23.53 -44.93
C ILE A 129 -1.32 -22.62 -46.01
N TYR A 130 -0.64 -21.51 -46.26
CA TYR A 130 -0.91 -20.58 -47.35
C TYR A 130 0.17 -20.74 -48.42
N MET A 131 -0.23 -20.81 -49.69
CA MET A 131 0.72 -20.79 -50.81
C MET A 131 0.06 -20.26 -52.08
N ILE A 132 0.89 -19.90 -53.06
CA ILE A 132 0.49 -19.49 -54.40
C ILE A 132 0.93 -20.58 -55.38
N VAL A 133 -0.01 -21.11 -56.16
CA VAL A 133 0.25 -22.04 -57.25
C VAL A 133 0.34 -21.24 -58.55
N ASP A 134 1.52 -21.21 -59.17
CA ASP A 134 1.70 -20.55 -60.48
C ASP A 134 1.15 -21.43 -61.61
N SER A 135 1.50 -22.72 -61.56
CA SER A 135 1.01 -23.75 -62.46
C SER A 135 1.01 -25.10 -61.75
N GLY A 136 -0.06 -25.87 -61.89
CA GLY A 136 -0.24 -27.17 -61.26
C GLY A 136 -0.98 -28.17 -62.14
N SER A 137 -0.61 -29.45 -62.04
CA SER A 137 -1.28 -30.56 -62.71
C SER A 137 -1.37 -31.78 -61.79
N GLY A 138 -2.57 -32.37 -61.67
CA GLY A 138 -2.85 -33.47 -60.73
C GLY A 138 -3.18 -33.01 -59.32
N ASN A 139 -3.32 -33.94 -58.37
CA ASN A 139 -3.67 -33.57 -57.00
C ASN A 139 -2.43 -33.13 -56.23
N LEU A 140 -2.46 -31.93 -55.65
CA LEU A 140 -1.49 -31.51 -54.65
C LEU A 140 -1.84 -32.21 -53.33
N ILE A 141 -0.90 -33.00 -52.81
CA ILE A 141 -1.03 -33.70 -51.53
C ILE A 141 -0.11 -33.01 -50.53
N MET A 142 -0.67 -32.64 -49.37
CA MET A 142 0.10 -32.11 -48.24
C MET A 142 -0.06 -33.02 -47.03
N LYS A 143 1.08 -33.41 -46.47
CA LYS A 143 1.13 -34.16 -45.22
C LYS A 143 1.92 -33.38 -44.18
N LEU A 144 1.45 -33.43 -42.94
CA LEU A 144 2.17 -32.90 -41.80
C LEU A 144 2.52 -34.05 -40.87
N ASN A 145 3.81 -34.25 -40.60
CA ASN A 145 4.29 -35.32 -39.74
C ASN A 145 3.76 -36.70 -40.18
N GLY A 146 3.70 -36.93 -41.49
CA GLY A 146 3.17 -38.15 -42.11
C GLY A 146 1.65 -38.21 -42.29
N ASN A 147 0.88 -37.30 -41.68
CA ASN A 147 -0.59 -37.29 -41.77
C ASN A 147 -1.09 -36.38 -42.90
N GLU A 148 -1.86 -36.93 -43.84
CA GLU A 148 -2.47 -36.16 -44.93
C GLU A 148 -3.59 -35.25 -44.40
N PHE A 149 -3.53 -33.96 -44.75
CA PHE A 149 -4.58 -33.00 -44.41
C PHE A 149 -5.12 -32.24 -45.63
N TYR A 150 -4.50 -32.41 -46.80
CA TYR A 150 -4.94 -31.79 -48.04
C TYR A 150 -4.64 -32.66 -49.26
N ASN A 151 -5.63 -32.83 -50.14
CA ASN A 151 -5.52 -33.59 -51.37
C ASN A 151 -6.54 -33.09 -52.39
N LYS A 152 -6.16 -32.09 -53.19
CA LYS A 152 -7.03 -31.47 -54.21
C LYS A 152 -6.23 -31.06 -55.43
N GLU A 153 -6.86 -31.07 -56.61
CA GLU A 153 -6.28 -30.51 -57.82
C GLU A 153 -6.42 -28.99 -57.84
N VAL A 154 -5.32 -28.29 -58.09
CA VAL A 154 -5.25 -26.82 -58.18
C VAL A 154 -4.40 -26.44 -59.39
N LYS A 155 -5.03 -25.88 -60.43
CA LYS A 155 -4.30 -25.49 -61.65
C LYS A 155 -3.47 -24.23 -61.47
N SER A 156 -4.00 -23.24 -60.77
CA SER A 156 -3.35 -21.96 -60.47
C SER A 156 -4.13 -21.20 -59.40
N GLY A 157 -3.49 -20.33 -58.64
CA GLY A 157 -4.13 -19.42 -57.68
C GLY A 157 -3.66 -19.60 -56.23
N GLN A 158 -4.40 -19.02 -55.29
CA GLN A 158 -4.08 -19.11 -53.87
C GLN A 158 -4.68 -20.37 -53.25
N VAL A 159 -3.87 -21.09 -52.48
CA VAL A 159 -4.30 -22.24 -51.70
C VAL A 159 -4.19 -21.90 -50.22
N LYS A 160 -5.29 -22.15 -49.50
CA LYS A 160 -5.36 -22.14 -48.04
C LYS A 160 -5.79 -23.53 -47.60
N ALA A 161 -4.95 -24.20 -46.83
CA ALA A 161 -5.22 -25.52 -46.31
C ALA A 161 -5.15 -25.48 -44.79
N GLU A 162 -6.29 -25.73 -44.15
CA GLU A 162 -6.38 -25.79 -42.70
C GLU A 162 -5.64 -27.03 -42.18
N VAL A 163 -4.74 -26.81 -41.24
CA VAL A 163 -3.92 -27.85 -40.62
C VAL A 163 -4.62 -28.31 -39.34
N PRO A 164 -4.96 -29.60 -39.21
CA PRO A 164 -5.45 -30.13 -37.94
C PRO A 164 -4.42 -29.92 -36.84
N LEU A 165 -4.80 -29.26 -35.75
CA LEU A 165 -3.87 -28.93 -34.66
C LEU A 165 -3.25 -30.19 -34.03
N ALA A 166 -3.98 -31.31 -34.03
CA ALA A 166 -3.49 -32.61 -33.56
C ALA A 166 -2.30 -33.17 -34.37
N TYR A 167 -2.03 -32.64 -35.56
CA TYR A 167 -0.88 -33.05 -36.38
C TYR A 167 0.35 -32.19 -36.13
N LEU A 168 0.22 -31.05 -35.43
CA LEU A 168 1.35 -30.20 -35.07
C LEU A 168 2.13 -30.80 -33.90
N SER A 169 3.44 -30.63 -33.93
CA SER A 169 4.39 -30.98 -32.87
C SER A 169 5.42 -29.87 -32.74
N GLU A 170 6.34 -29.91 -31.78
CA GLU A 170 7.37 -28.87 -31.65
C GLU A 170 8.27 -28.79 -32.90
N ASN A 171 8.57 -29.94 -33.50
CA ASN A 171 9.31 -30.07 -34.75
C ASN A 171 8.38 -30.69 -35.80
N ASN A 172 8.21 -30.02 -36.93
CA ASN A 172 7.27 -30.45 -37.96
C ASN A 172 7.95 -30.67 -39.30
N ASP A 173 7.48 -31.69 -40.02
CA ASP A 173 7.78 -31.93 -41.43
C ASP A 173 6.52 -31.77 -42.28
N LEU A 174 6.52 -30.73 -43.13
CA LEU A 174 5.52 -30.55 -44.18
C LEU A 174 6.01 -31.18 -45.48
N GLU A 175 5.41 -32.30 -45.85
CA GLU A 175 5.67 -33.00 -47.11
C GLU A 175 4.67 -32.55 -48.19
N LEU A 176 5.20 -32.10 -49.32
CA LEU A 176 4.45 -31.70 -50.51
C LEU A 176 4.72 -32.71 -51.63
N SER A 177 3.67 -33.33 -52.15
CA SER A 177 3.77 -34.34 -53.20
C SER A 177 2.61 -34.24 -54.20
N ILE A 178 2.71 -34.98 -55.32
CA ILE A 178 1.68 -35.00 -56.37
C ILE A 178 1.03 -36.39 -56.47
N GLY A 179 -0.30 -36.42 -56.50
CA GLY A 179 -1.12 -37.62 -56.74
C GLY A 179 -1.45 -37.92 -58.22
N GLY A 180 -1.66 -39.21 -58.50
CA GLY A 180 -2.19 -39.74 -59.77
C GLY A 180 -1.13 -40.14 -60.81
N PHE A 181 -1.59 -40.54 -62.00
CA PHE A 181 -0.75 -41.04 -63.10
C PHE A 181 -0.31 -39.93 -64.08
N GLY A 182 0.77 -40.18 -64.82
CA GLY A 182 1.31 -39.30 -65.86
C GLY A 182 2.41 -38.35 -65.38
N SER A 183 2.92 -37.53 -66.32
CA SER A 183 3.90 -36.47 -66.02
C SER A 183 3.16 -35.24 -65.49
N LYS A 184 3.43 -34.87 -64.25
CA LYS A 184 2.76 -33.81 -63.50
C LYS A 184 3.78 -32.94 -62.77
N SER A 185 3.45 -31.68 -62.57
CA SER A 185 4.30 -30.75 -61.82
C SER A 185 3.46 -29.69 -61.11
N TYR A 186 4.02 -29.15 -60.04
CA TYR A 186 3.53 -27.95 -59.37
C TYR A 186 4.67 -26.99 -59.14
N GLN A 187 4.47 -25.73 -59.54
CA GLN A 187 5.32 -24.62 -59.18
C GLN A 187 4.60 -23.79 -58.11
N LEU A 188 5.10 -23.88 -56.88
CA LEU A 188 4.56 -23.24 -55.69
C LEU A 188 5.44 -22.04 -55.32
N ARG A 189 4.82 -20.98 -54.83
CA ARG A 189 5.48 -19.79 -54.29
C ARG A 189 4.88 -19.41 -52.96
N ASN A 190 5.67 -18.71 -52.14
CA ASN A 190 5.25 -18.17 -50.85
C ASN A 190 4.57 -19.22 -49.98
N VAL A 191 5.20 -20.38 -49.80
CA VAL A 191 4.70 -21.41 -48.90
C VAL A 191 4.92 -20.91 -47.47
N LYS A 192 3.82 -20.60 -46.78
CA LYS A 192 3.80 -19.99 -45.46
C LYS A 192 2.88 -20.76 -44.53
N LEU A 193 3.27 -20.86 -43.26
CA LEU A 193 2.37 -21.23 -42.19
C LEU A 193 1.75 -19.96 -41.62
N ARG A 194 0.43 -19.83 -41.73
CA ARG A 194 -0.34 -18.85 -40.98
C ARG A 194 -0.79 -19.51 -39.68
N LYS A 195 -0.43 -18.91 -38.55
CA LYS A 195 -0.86 -19.36 -37.22
C LYS A 195 -1.68 -18.29 -36.54
N GLN A 196 -2.67 -18.70 -35.78
CA GLN A 196 -3.44 -17.86 -34.88
C GLN A 196 -3.26 -18.42 -33.48
N THR A 197 -2.72 -17.61 -32.58
CA THR A 197 -2.41 -17.97 -31.20
C THR A 197 -3.18 -17.08 -30.23
N GLU A 198 -3.47 -17.60 -29.05
CA GLU A 198 -4.15 -16.86 -27.99
C GLU A 198 -3.11 -16.35 -26.97
N VAL A 199 -2.95 -15.03 -26.85
CA VAL A 199 -2.11 -14.40 -25.83
C VAL A 199 -3.00 -14.00 -24.66
N LYS A 200 -2.69 -14.51 -23.46
CA LYS A 200 -3.49 -14.32 -22.25
C LYS A 200 -2.70 -13.61 -21.17
N ASN A 201 -3.28 -12.56 -20.61
CA ASN A 201 -2.91 -11.99 -19.32
C ASN A 201 -4.12 -12.04 -18.39
N ARG A 202 -4.38 -13.23 -17.83
CA ARG A 202 -5.57 -13.49 -16.99
C ARG A 202 -5.35 -13.26 -15.51
N VAL A 203 -4.09 -13.16 -15.10
CA VAL A 203 -3.69 -12.97 -13.70
C VAL A 203 -2.70 -11.81 -13.64
N ALA A 204 -2.97 -10.83 -12.80
CA ALA A 204 -2.05 -9.73 -12.54
C ALA A 204 -1.88 -9.53 -11.04
N ARG A 205 -0.63 -9.43 -10.58
CA ARG A 205 -0.29 -9.16 -9.18
C ARG A 205 0.23 -7.72 -9.03
N ARG A 206 -0.18 -7.06 -7.96
CA ARG A 206 0.34 -5.77 -7.51
C ARG A 206 0.76 -5.88 -6.06
N THR A 207 1.80 -5.15 -5.68
CA THR A 207 2.34 -5.18 -4.32
C THR A 207 2.45 -3.78 -3.76
N PHE A 208 2.15 -3.62 -2.48
CA PHE A 208 2.32 -2.38 -1.74
C PHE A 208 2.69 -2.69 -0.30
N SER A 209 3.19 -1.71 0.45
CA SER A 209 3.65 -1.91 1.82
C SER A 209 2.83 -1.08 2.80
N ILE A 210 2.46 -1.70 3.92
CA ILE A 210 1.83 -1.05 5.07
C ILE A 210 2.84 -1.08 6.23
N ALA A 211 3.05 0.06 6.87
CA ALA A 211 3.91 0.15 8.05
C ALA A 211 3.27 -0.52 9.28
N ASP A 212 4.08 -1.02 10.20
CA ASP A 212 3.57 -1.69 11.41
C ASP A 212 2.69 -0.76 12.24
N GLU A 213 3.06 0.53 12.34
CA GLU A 213 2.33 1.55 13.09
C GLU A 213 1.01 1.95 12.42
N GLU A 214 0.96 1.95 11.09
CA GLU A 214 -0.28 2.13 10.33
C GLU A 214 -1.23 0.95 10.60
N LYS A 215 -0.69 -0.26 10.55
CA LYS A 215 -1.45 -1.49 10.69
C LYS A 215 -2.00 -1.68 12.10
N SER A 216 -1.21 -1.37 13.13
CA SER A 216 -1.62 -1.50 14.53
C SER A 216 -2.74 -0.53 14.90
N ARG A 217 -2.82 0.61 14.22
CA ARG A 217 -3.82 1.67 14.47
C ARG A 217 -4.99 1.62 13.48
N MET A 218 -5.02 0.68 12.54
CA MET A 218 -6.02 0.64 11.46
C MET A 218 -7.41 0.19 11.95
N ASP A 219 -8.37 1.11 11.93
CA ASP A 219 -9.76 0.82 12.25
C ASP A 219 -10.53 0.27 11.06
N ARG A 220 -10.33 0.88 9.88
CA ARG A 220 -11.02 0.50 8.65
C ARG A 220 -10.16 0.81 7.43
N ALA A 221 -10.46 0.14 6.33
CA ALA A 221 -9.84 0.41 5.04
C ALA A 221 -10.87 0.38 3.92
N VAL A 222 -10.65 1.19 2.88
CA VAL A 222 -11.49 1.19 1.67
C VAL A 222 -10.62 1.20 0.43
N MET A 223 -10.97 0.38 -0.55
CA MET A 223 -10.37 0.41 -1.86
C MET A 223 -11.32 1.07 -2.86
N ARG A 224 -10.80 1.98 -3.66
CA ARG A 224 -11.48 2.59 -4.79
C ARG A 224 -10.82 2.17 -6.09
N TYR A 225 -11.60 1.90 -7.13
CA TYR A 225 -11.10 1.53 -8.45
C TYR A 225 -12.16 1.77 -9.52
N SER A 226 -11.76 1.78 -10.79
CA SER A 226 -12.67 1.83 -11.94
C SER A 226 -12.38 0.65 -12.88
N VAL A 227 -13.41 0.11 -13.52
CA VAL A 227 -13.28 -1.00 -14.48
C VAL A 227 -13.78 -0.57 -15.86
N PHE A 228 -12.91 -0.75 -16.86
CA PHE A 228 -13.23 -0.57 -18.27
C PHE A 228 -13.16 -1.91 -18.99
N CYS A 229 -14.06 -2.09 -19.96
CA CYS A 229 -14.14 -3.33 -20.72
C CYS A 229 -13.89 -3.02 -22.19
N ASN A 230 -13.04 -3.81 -22.83
CA ASN A 230 -12.72 -3.63 -24.25
C ASN A 230 -13.87 -4.12 -25.16
N ARG A 231 -14.78 -4.95 -24.63
CA ARG A 231 -15.91 -5.58 -25.34
C ARG A 231 -17.13 -5.68 -24.40
N ASN A 232 -18.25 -6.18 -24.92
CA ASN A 232 -19.37 -6.61 -24.09
C ASN A 232 -18.95 -7.88 -23.34
N GLU A 233 -18.30 -7.68 -22.19
CA GLU A 233 -17.74 -8.75 -21.37
C GLU A 233 -18.75 -9.22 -20.33
N ASP A 234 -18.93 -10.54 -20.25
CA ASP A 234 -19.87 -11.21 -19.32
C ASP A 234 -19.14 -12.14 -18.34
N LYS A 235 -17.82 -12.04 -18.27
CA LYS A 235 -16.95 -12.89 -17.47
C LYS A 235 -16.75 -12.32 -16.07
N THR A 236 -16.37 -13.16 -15.12
CA THR A 236 -16.16 -12.72 -13.74
C THR A 236 -14.77 -12.08 -13.58
N LEU A 237 -14.72 -10.96 -12.88
CA LEU A 237 -13.49 -10.40 -12.31
C LEU A 237 -13.40 -10.79 -10.84
N LYS A 238 -12.27 -11.37 -10.44
CA LYS A 238 -11.96 -11.68 -9.05
C LYS A 238 -10.79 -10.83 -8.58
N MET A 239 -10.89 -10.34 -7.36
CA MET A 239 -9.82 -9.58 -6.71
C MET A 239 -9.53 -10.19 -5.34
N PHE A 240 -8.25 -10.33 -5.02
CA PHE A 240 -7.78 -10.91 -3.77
C PHE A 240 -6.76 -9.99 -3.12
N LEU A 241 -6.78 -9.93 -1.79
CA LEU A 241 -5.74 -9.29 -0.98
C LEU A 241 -5.17 -10.33 -0.02
N ASN A 242 -3.87 -10.63 -0.16
CA ASN A 242 -3.18 -11.67 0.61
C ASN A 242 -3.99 -12.99 0.64
N ASP A 243 -4.34 -13.49 -0.56
CA ASP A 243 -5.13 -14.69 -0.80
C ASP A 243 -6.59 -14.66 -0.28
N LYS A 244 -7.07 -13.54 0.28
CA LYS A 244 -8.46 -13.35 0.72
C LYS A 244 -9.28 -12.65 -0.34
N VAL A 245 -10.46 -13.18 -0.65
CA VAL A 245 -11.36 -12.62 -1.67
C VAL A 245 -11.88 -11.25 -1.22
N LEU A 246 -11.62 -10.22 -2.03
CA LEU A 246 -12.20 -8.88 -1.88
C LEU A 246 -13.46 -8.71 -2.73
N PHE A 247 -13.42 -9.22 -3.95
CA PHE A 247 -14.48 -9.02 -4.95
C PHE A 247 -14.58 -10.24 -5.86
N THR A 248 -15.81 -10.61 -6.24
CA THR A 248 -16.07 -11.64 -7.25
C THR A 248 -17.41 -11.37 -7.92
N ASP A 249 -17.41 -10.68 -9.05
CA ASP A 249 -18.62 -10.45 -9.84
C ASP A 249 -18.29 -10.13 -11.31
N VAL A 250 -19.32 -10.05 -12.16
CA VAL A 250 -19.22 -9.44 -13.48
C VAL A 250 -19.29 -7.92 -13.31
N PRO A 251 -18.18 -7.17 -13.50
CA PRO A 251 -18.16 -5.75 -13.22
C PRO A 251 -19.02 -4.97 -14.23
N PHE A 252 -19.70 -3.94 -13.76
CA PHE A 252 -20.39 -2.98 -14.62
C PHE A 252 -19.37 -2.04 -15.27
N CYS A 253 -19.08 -2.30 -16.54
CA CYS A 253 -18.13 -1.54 -17.34
C CYS A 253 -18.53 -0.06 -17.47
N ASN A 254 -17.54 0.85 -17.46
CA ASN A 254 -17.70 2.29 -17.69
C ASN A 254 -18.46 3.06 -16.59
N LEU A 255 -18.52 2.52 -15.37
CA LEU A 255 -18.89 3.29 -14.18
C LEU A 255 -17.72 4.15 -13.69
N LYS A 256 -18.04 5.25 -12.99
CA LYS A 256 -17.07 6.28 -12.60
C LYS A 256 -16.05 5.76 -11.59
N GLU A 257 -16.48 5.07 -10.53
CA GLU A 257 -15.62 4.56 -9.46
C GLU A 257 -16.44 3.58 -8.59
N GLU A 258 -15.90 2.42 -8.31
CA GLU A 258 -16.42 1.43 -7.35
C GLU A 258 -15.66 1.55 -6.02
N VAL A 259 -16.35 1.23 -4.92
CA VAL A 259 -15.78 1.30 -3.56
C VAL A 259 -16.04 0.00 -2.81
N ILE A 260 -14.99 -0.60 -2.27
CA ILE A 260 -15.07 -1.80 -1.44
C ILE A 260 -14.45 -1.51 -0.08
N GLU A 261 -15.17 -1.85 0.98
CA GLU A 261 -14.64 -1.86 2.34
C GLU A 261 -13.81 -3.12 2.57
N ILE A 262 -12.61 -2.95 3.14
CA ILE A 262 -11.66 -4.03 3.40
C ILE A 262 -11.50 -4.15 4.91
N ALA A 263 -11.75 -5.35 5.43
CA ALA A 263 -11.55 -5.61 6.84
C ALA A 263 -10.05 -5.50 7.20
N PRO A 264 -9.67 -4.80 8.29
CA PRO A 264 -8.26 -4.60 8.63
C PRO A 264 -7.44 -5.90 8.67
N HIS A 265 -8.01 -6.99 9.19
CA HIS A 265 -7.34 -8.30 9.27
C HIS A 265 -7.00 -8.94 7.91
N TYR A 266 -7.38 -8.34 6.78
CA TYR A 266 -6.96 -8.79 5.46
C TYR A 266 -5.54 -8.38 5.13
N PHE A 267 -5.07 -7.26 5.70
CA PHE A 267 -3.71 -6.76 5.52
C PHE A 267 -2.71 -7.49 6.40
N ASP A 268 -1.52 -7.67 5.86
CA ASP A 268 -0.33 -8.15 6.55
C ASP A 268 0.58 -6.97 6.89
N ASN A 269 1.43 -7.15 7.90
CA ASN A 269 2.50 -6.21 8.23
C ASN A 269 3.54 -6.20 7.09
N GLY A 270 3.94 -5.01 6.63
CA GLY A 270 4.86 -4.88 5.51
C GLY A 270 4.18 -5.13 4.17
N VAL A 271 4.70 -6.10 3.38
CA VAL A 271 4.29 -6.28 1.98
C VAL A 271 2.96 -6.99 1.86
N ASN A 272 2.05 -6.40 1.10
CA ASN A 272 0.72 -6.89 0.78
C ASN A 272 0.59 -7.16 -0.73
N ASN A 273 -0.08 -8.25 -1.11
CA ASN A 273 -0.32 -8.64 -2.49
C ASN A 273 -1.79 -8.42 -2.87
N LEU A 274 -2.04 -7.61 -3.90
CA LEU A 274 -3.34 -7.43 -4.53
C LEU A 274 -3.34 -8.16 -5.88
N ASP A 275 -4.09 -9.25 -5.96
CA ASP A 275 -4.19 -10.11 -7.14
C ASP A 275 -5.51 -9.90 -7.86
N PHE A 276 -5.44 -9.90 -9.19
CA PHE A 276 -6.56 -9.78 -10.09
C PHE A 276 -6.61 -11.01 -10.98
N GLU A 277 -7.77 -11.65 -11.08
CA GLU A 277 -7.98 -12.82 -11.92
C GLU A 277 -9.25 -12.68 -12.74
N THR A 278 -9.19 -13.05 -14.02
CA THR A 278 -10.37 -13.04 -14.87
C THR A 278 -10.24 -13.94 -16.10
N GLU A 279 -11.39 -14.28 -16.66
CA GLU A 279 -11.51 -14.91 -17.97
C GLU A 279 -11.88 -13.91 -19.09
N GLY A 280 -12.11 -12.63 -18.74
CA GLY A 280 -12.53 -11.57 -19.67
C GLY A 280 -11.46 -10.51 -19.97
N ASP A 281 -11.84 -9.50 -20.76
CA ASP A 281 -10.98 -8.38 -21.14
C ASP A 281 -11.28 -7.11 -20.31
N TYR A 282 -10.56 -6.94 -19.20
CA TYR A 282 -10.75 -5.83 -18.25
C TYR A 282 -9.52 -4.97 -18.07
N VAL A 283 -9.72 -3.65 -18.02
CA VAL A 283 -8.73 -2.70 -17.53
C VAL A 283 -9.22 -2.16 -16.20
N VAL A 284 -8.44 -2.40 -15.14
CA VAL A 284 -8.71 -1.89 -13.79
C VAL A 284 -7.77 -0.73 -13.52
N GLU A 285 -8.33 0.45 -13.26
CA GLU A 285 -7.59 1.70 -13.13
C GLU A 285 -7.92 2.45 -11.87
N GLY A 286 -7.05 3.40 -11.51
CA GLY A 286 -7.29 4.32 -10.40
C GLY A 286 -7.41 3.61 -9.07
N ILE A 287 -6.69 2.49 -8.91
CA ILE A 287 -6.74 1.65 -7.73
C ILE A 287 -6.10 2.42 -6.57
N ARG A 288 -6.89 2.79 -5.56
CA ARG A 288 -6.41 3.46 -4.35
C ARG A 288 -6.93 2.75 -3.12
N ILE A 289 -6.04 2.39 -2.22
CA ILE A 289 -6.42 1.85 -0.90
C ILE A 289 -6.21 2.97 0.11
N LYS A 290 -7.27 3.34 0.83
CA LYS A 290 -7.20 4.27 1.96
C LYS A 290 -7.41 3.51 3.25
N THR A 291 -6.48 3.65 4.17
CA THR A 291 -6.58 3.17 5.54
C THR A 291 -6.96 4.36 6.44
N PHE A 292 -7.72 4.08 7.48
CA PHE A 292 -8.14 5.07 8.45
C PHE A 292 -7.70 4.58 9.83
N GLY A 293 -6.80 5.34 10.46
CA GLY A 293 -6.39 5.11 11.83
C GLY A 293 -7.48 5.48 12.83
N GLY A 294 -7.55 4.78 13.96
CA GLY A 294 -8.36 5.18 15.11
C GLY A 294 -7.82 6.42 15.80
N LYS A 295 -8.69 7.12 16.52
CA LYS A 295 -8.27 8.22 17.41
C LYS A 295 -7.50 7.62 18.59
N GLU A 296 -6.42 8.26 19.02
CA GLU A 296 -5.87 7.96 20.35
C GLU A 296 -6.97 8.20 21.40
N GLU A 297 -7.19 7.20 22.26
CA GLU A 297 -8.13 7.33 23.37
C GLU A 297 -7.61 8.41 24.31
N THR A 298 -8.43 9.42 24.61
CA THR A 298 -8.10 10.42 25.61
C THR A 298 -8.08 9.76 27.00
N PRO A 299 -7.08 10.05 27.85
CA PRO A 299 -6.99 9.43 29.17
C PRO A 299 -8.15 9.87 30.07
N ASP A 300 -8.73 8.90 30.77
CA ASP A 300 -9.79 9.08 31.77
C ASP A 300 -9.18 9.19 33.17
N TYR A 301 -9.49 10.28 33.88
CA TYR A 301 -9.08 10.52 35.27
C TYR A 301 -10.27 10.46 36.22
N PHE A 302 -10.12 9.76 37.34
CA PHE A 302 -11.20 9.56 38.31
C PHE A 302 -10.85 10.12 39.67
N PHE A 303 -11.80 10.78 40.32
CA PHE A 303 -11.69 11.17 41.72
C PHE A 303 -13.05 11.12 42.42
N SER A 304 -13.05 10.97 43.75
CA SER A 304 -14.27 10.92 44.55
C SER A 304 -14.21 11.86 45.74
N LEU A 305 -15.39 12.28 46.19
CA LEU A 305 -15.56 13.11 47.38
C LEU A 305 -16.18 12.29 48.51
N SER A 306 -15.74 12.52 49.75
CA SER A 306 -16.44 11.97 50.90
C SER A 306 -17.84 12.59 51.03
N ASP A 307 -18.75 11.90 51.73
CA ASP A 307 -20.11 12.40 52.00
C ASP A 307 -20.13 13.74 52.75
N GLU A 308 -19.07 14.05 53.49
CA GLU A 308 -18.91 15.30 54.24
C GLU A 308 -18.40 16.40 53.31
N ASP A 309 -17.30 16.14 52.59
CA ASP A 309 -16.71 17.10 51.63
C ASP A 309 -17.72 17.50 50.55
N TYR A 310 -18.45 16.53 49.98
CA TYR A 310 -19.47 16.83 48.98
C TYR A 310 -20.57 17.75 49.52
N LYS A 311 -21.03 17.55 50.77
CA LYS A 311 -22.03 18.43 51.38
C LYS A 311 -21.47 19.82 51.64
N ASP A 312 -20.22 19.91 52.04
CA ASP A 312 -19.57 21.17 52.36
C ASP A 312 -19.28 21.98 51.09
N VAL A 313 -18.90 21.33 49.99
CA VAL A 313 -18.80 21.98 48.67
C VAL A 313 -20.18 22.46 48.19
N ARG A 314 -21.24 21.64 48.31
CA ARG A 314 -22.61 22.06 47.94
C ARG A 314 -23.16 23.21 48.79
N ARG A 315 -22.61 23.43 49.99
CA ARG A 315 -22.94 24.55 50.87
C ARG A 315 -22.07 25.79 50.62
N GLY A 316 -21.05 25.69 49.77
CA GLY A 316 -20.06 26.74 49.54
C GLY A 316 -19.14 26.97 50.74
N ILE A 317 -18.86 25.90 51.51
CA ILE A 317 -17.93 25.91 52.64
C ILE A 317 -16.52 25.56 52.16
N LEU A 318 -16.42 24.62 51.20
CA LEU A 318 -15.19 24.18 50.56
C LEU A 318 -15.30 24.37 49.04
N ASP A 319 -14.17 24.57 48.38
CA ASP A 319 -14.06 24.61 46.93
C ASP A 319 -13.25 23.40 46.44
N VAL A 320 -13.71 22.76 45.35
CA VAL A 320 -12.91 21.78 44.60
C VAL A 320 -12.18 22.51 43.49
N ILE A 321 -10.86 22.45 43.47
CA ILE A 321 -10.02 23.18 42.52
C ILE A 321 -9.20 22.18 41.70
N ALA A 322 -9.32 22.26 40.37
CA ALA A 322 -8.41 21.63 39.43
C ALA A 322 -7.20 22.55 39.20
N VAL A 323 -6.01 21.98 39.38
CA VAL A 323 -4.72 22.65 39.23
C VAL A 323 -3.95 21.96 38.11
N PHE A 324 -3.59 22.72 37.09
CA PHE A 324 -2.76 22.25 35.97
C PHE A 324 -1.43 23.00 35.97
N GLU A 325 -0.33 22.28 36.13
CA GLU A 325 1.03 22.79 35.98
C GLU A 325 1.58 22.38 34.60
N PHE A 326 2.11 23.33 33.83
CA PHE A 326 2.62 23.08 32.48
C PHE A 326 4.14 23.28 32.38
N SER A 327 4.79 22.61 31.42
CA SER A 327 6.26 22.60 31.33
C SER A 327 6.90 23.85 30.73
N VAL A 328 6.17 24.61 29.90
CA VAL A 328 6.71 25.78 29.18
C VAL A 328 5.86 27.03 29.42
N LEU A 329 6.51 28.12 29.86
CA LEU A 329 5.90 29.43 30.08
C LEU A 329 5.69 30.17 28.74
N GLY A 330 4.50 30.73 28.54
CA GLY A 330 4.21 31.62 27.41
C GLY A 330 3.77 30.93 26.11
N ASP A 331 3.89 29.60 26.03
CA ASP A 331 3.30 28.82 24.94
C ASP A 331 1.78 28.76 25.10
N ARG A 332 1.02 28.83 24.01
CA ARG A 332 -0.43 28.68 24.06
C ARG A 332 -0.79 27.23 24.39
N LYS A 333 -1.67 27.00 25.35
CA LYS A 333 -2.28 25.69 25.68
C LYS A 333 -3.78 25.82 25.49
N ALA A 334 -4.31 25.08 24.53
CA ALA A 334 -5.73 25.04 24.22
C ALA A 334 -6.22 23.61 24.31
N PHE A 335 -7.24 23.36 25.13
CA PHE A 335 -7.81 22.04 25.38
C PHE A 335 -9.25 22.15 25.89
N THR A 336 -9.97 21.04 25.88
CA THR A 336 -11.30 20.92 26.49
C THR A 336 -11.18 19.96 27.67
N ILE A 337 -11.71 20.38 28.82
CA ILE A 337 -11.88 19.53 30.00
C ILE A 337 -13.32 19.04 29.97
N GLU A 338 -13.52 17.74 29.80
CA GLU A 338 -14.84 17.10 29.94
C GLU A 338 -14.95 16.61 31.39
N ILE A 339 -15.92 17.11 32.17
CA ILE A 339 -16.17 16.69 33.55
C ILE A 339 -17.63 16.24 33.68
N ASN A 340 -17.85 14.95 33.93
CA ASN A 340 -19.20 14.37 34.05
C ASN A 340 -20.13 14.83 32.89
N ASP A 341 -19.68 14.66 31.65
CA ASP A 341 -20.35 15.09 30.41
C ASP A 341 -20.51 16.62 30.21
N ASN A 342 -19.79 17.45 30.97
CA ASN A 342 -19.75 18.90 30.77
C ASN A 342 -18.42 19.35 30.17
N ASP A 343 -18.48 20.06 29.04
CA ASP A 343 -17.30 20.54 28.33
C ASP A 343 -16.90 21.96 28.78
N ILE A 344 -15.64 22.12 29.13
CA ILE A 344 -15.03 23.41 29.46
C ILE A 344 -13.84 23.66 28.54
N ASP A 345 -13.97 24.68 27.71
CA ASP A 345 -12.90 25.11 26.81
C ASP A 345 -11.87 25.98 27.54
N VAL A 346 -10.61 25.54 27.52
CA VAL A 346 -9.47 26.25 28.08
C VAL A 346 -8.58 26.75 26.94
N ASP A 347 -8.17 28.01 27.03
CA ASP A 347 -7.17 28.63 26.15
C ASP A 347 -6.34 29.61 26.98
N THR A 348 -5.13 29.21 27.34
CA THR A 348 -4.23 29.97 28.23
C THR A 348 -2.80 29.99 27.68
N THR A 349 -1.98 30.93 28.15
CA THR A 349 -0.52 30.96 27.93
C THR A 349 0.26 30.81 29.23
N ASP A 350 -0.44 30.69 30.35
CA ASP A 350 0.16 30.62 31.69
C ASP A 350 0.76 29.23 31.94
N ASP A 351 1.71 29.17 32.86
CA ASP A 351 2.35 27.95 33.36
C ASP A 351 1.53 27.25 34.44
N LEU A 352 0.58 27.97 35.06
CA LEU A 352 -0.38 27.46 36.03
C LEU A 352 -1.80 27.84 35.63
N PHE A 353 -2.71 26.87 35.59
CA PHE A 353 -4.13 27.11 35.40
C PHE A 353 -4.94 26.51 36.55
N LEU A 354 -5.80 27.35 37.15
CA LEU A 354 -6.65 27.03 38.29
C LEU A 354 -8.10 27.14 37.88
N PHE A 355 -8.90 26.12 38.15
CA PHE A 355 -10.31 26.11 37.81
C PHE A 355 -11.16 25.48 38.92
N VAL A 356 -12.21 26.20 39.35
CA VAL A 356 -13.12 25.74 40.40
C VAL A 356 -14.18 24.81 39.81
N LEU A 357 -14.28 23.59 40.33
CA LEU A 357 -15.12 22.51 39.82
C LEU A 357 -16.52 22.42 40.47
N ASN A 358 -16.84 23.28 41.44
CA ASN A 358 -18.02 23.14 42.31
C ASN A 358 -19.36 22.92 41.57
N ASP A 359 -19.51 23.54 40.40
CA ASP A 359 -20.74 23.45 39.61
C ASP A 359 -20.84 22.17 38.78
N TYR A 360 -19.73 21.45 38.60
CA TYR A 360 -19.60 20.27 37.72
C TYR A 360 -19.37 18.97 38.49
N ILE A 361 -19.08 19.05 39.78
CA ILE A 361 -18.77 17.88 40.60
C ILE A 361 -20.01 17.05 40.97
N GLU A 362 -19.82 15.75 41.01
CA GLU A 362 -20.67 14.74 41.62
C GLU A 362 -19.88 14.04 42.76
N GLN A 363 -20.45 12.99 43.35
CA GLN A 363 -19.75 12.23 44.40
C GLN A 363 -18.61 11.38 43.83
N GLU A 364 -18.81 10.81 42.65
CA GLU A 364 -17.80 10.15 41.82
C GLU A 364 -17.67 10.97 40.54
N ASN A 365 -16.45 11.26 40.11
CA ASN A 365 -16.20 12.17 39.02
C ASN A 365 -15.27 11.53 37.99
N LEU A 366 -15.57 11.77 36.72
CA LEU A 366 -14.73 11.45 35.58
C LEU A 366 -14.30 12.75 34.89
N ILE A 367 -13.01 12.85 34.60
CA ILE A 367 -12.41 13.94 33.83
C ILE A 367 -11.70 13.38 32.59
N ARG A 368 -11.95 13.99 31.42
CA ARG A 368 -11.15 13.79 30.20
C ARG A 368 -10.52 15.09 29.74
N LEU A 369 -9.34 14.99 29.13
CA LEU A 369 -8.57 16.13 28.64
C LEU A 369 -8.35 16.04 27.12
N ASP A 370 -9.16 16.74 26.34
CA ASP A 370 -9.07 16.77 24.88
C ASP A 370 -8.22 17.97 24.42
N ALA A 371 -6.98 17.74 24.01
CA ALA A 371 -6.12 18.82 23.52
C ALA A 371 -6.57 19.36 22.15
N LYS A 372 -6.39 20.67 21.93
CA LYS A 372 -6.60 21.37 20.64
C LYS A 372 -5.28 21.76 19.98
N ASN A 373 -4.20 21.87 20.75
CA ASN A 373 -2.82 21.98 20.27
C ASN A 373 -1.88 21.14 21.14
N SER A 374 -0.62 20.96 20.74
CA SER A 374 0.33 20.15 21.52
C SER A 374 0.97 20.96 22.64
N PHE A 375 0.94 20.43 23.86
CA PHE A 375 1.61 20.97 25.04
C PHE A 375 1.83 19.85 26.08
N GLU A 376 2.55 20.14 27.15
CA GLU A 376 2.84 19.17 28.22
C GLU A 376 2.35 19.70 29.56
N ILE A 377 1.60 18.84 30.25
CA ILE A 377 1.15 19.02 31.64
C ILE A 377 2.13 18.24 32.50
N LEU A 378 2.87 18.96 33.34
CA LEU A 378 3.76 18.35 34.33
C LEU A 378 2.92 17.67 35.41
N GLU A 379 1.94 18.37 35.97
CA GLU A 379 1.08 17.83 37.01
C GLU A 379 -0.36 18.27 36.79
N PHE A 380 -1.28 17.32 36.90
CA PHE A 380 -2.71 17.58 37.05
C PHE A 380 -3.14 17.14 38.44
N LYS A 381 -3.65 18.07 39.24
CA LYS A 381 -4.04 17.87 40.63
C LYS A 381 -5.45 18.38 40.89
N ILE A 382 -6.16 17.72 41.78
CA ILE A 382 -7.46 18.15 42.30
C ILE A 382 -7.35 18.28 43.82
N ALA A 383 -7.73 19.43 44.35
CA ALA A 383 -7.64 19.75 45.78
C ALA A 383 -8.93 20.36 46.33
N LEU A 384 -9.12 20.21 47.64
CA LEU A 384 -10.13 20.90 48.44
C LEU A 384 -9.49 22.12 49.13
N GLU A 385 -10.11 23.29 49.00
CA GLU A 385 -9.70 24.54 49.68
C GLU A 385 -10.82 25.20 50.48
#